data_AF-A0AAD1WKV7-F1
#
_entry.id   AF-A0AAD1WKV7-F1
#
_cell.length_a   1.000
_cell.length_b   1.000
_cell.length_c   1.000
_cell.angle_alpha   90.00
_cell.angle_beta   90.00
_cell.angle_gamma   90.00
#
_symmetry.space_group_name_H-M   'P 1'
#
loop_
_entity.id
_entity.type
_entity.pdbx_description
1 polymer ?
#
loop_
_entity_poly.entity_id
_entity_poly.type
_entity_poly.pdbx_seq_one_letter_code
_entity_poly.pdbx_strand_id
1 'polypeptide(L)'
;MTAVVCLGSISGIRALWEGRIQRHQEELKAEREKRGKLSVGEISNVWENRIQLSKLREKVFNEEGRLILRIEKEEWKTLPACLVKLQHLQEWQIHRTGLTVIPTFISNFTNLLVLDLSRNAITKIPREIGES
;
A
#
# COMPACT_ATOMS: atom_id res chain seq x y z
N MET A 1 -21.56 -30.27 -7.04
CA MET A 1 -22.24 -31.02 -8.12
C MET A 1 -21.29 -31.07 -9.29
N THR A 2 -20.79 -32.17 -9.83
CA THR A 2 -21.03 -33.62 -9.72
C THR A 2 -19.69 -34.27 -10.04
N ALA A 3 -19.23 -35.21 -9.21
CA ALA A 3 -18.02 -35.97 -9.50
C ALA A 3 -18.31 -36.89 -10.69
N VAL A 4 -17.84 -36.51 -11.87
CA VAL A 4 -17.85 -37.38 -13.05
C VAL A 4 -16.76 -38.42 -12.84
N VAL A 5 -17.14 -39.54 -12.20
CA VAL A 5 -16.30 -40.73 -12.10
C VAL A 5 -16.30 -41.37 -13.49
N CYS A 6 -15.38 -40.95 -14.36
CA CYS A 6 -15.12 -41.67 -15.61
C CYS A 6 -14.46 -43.00 -15.27
N LEU A 7 -15.22 -44.11 -15.38
CA LEU A 7 -14.70 -45.46 -15.51
C LEU A 7 -13.97 -45.57 -16.86
N GLY A 8 -12.74 -45.06 -16.94
CA GLY A 8 -11.96 -44.98 -18.17
C GLY A 8 -10.58 -45.58 -17.97
N SER A 9 -10.14 -46.38 -18.95
CA SER A 9 -8.78 -46.95 -19.11
C SER A 9 -7.67 -46.07 -18.52
N ILE A 10 -6.59 -46.68 -18.02
CA ILE A 10 -5.37 -46.01 -17.50
C ILE A 10 -4.92 -44.85 -18.40
N SER A 11 -5.14 -44.97 -19.72
CA SER A 11 -4.92 -43.91 -20.72
C SER A 11 -5.74 -42.61 -20.47
N GLY A 12 -7.01 -42.73 -20.10
CA GLY A 12 -7.89 -41.59 -19.78
C GLY A 12 -7.54 -40.89 -18.46
N ILE A 13 -7.10 -41.66 -17.45
CA ILE A 13 -6.57 -41.08 -16.20
C ILE A 13 -5.27 -40.32 -16.48
N ARG A 14 -4.38 -40.90 -17.29
CA ARG A 14 -3.14 -40.25 -17.71
C ARG A 14 -3.39 -38.93 -18.45
N ALA A 15 -4.30 -38.92 -19.42
CA ALA A 15 -4.65 -37.71 -20.16
C ALA A 15 -5.23 -36.60 -19.25
N LEU A 16 -6.06 -36.97 -18.26
CA LEU A 16 -6.59 -36.03 -17.26
C LEU A 16 -5.48 -35.44 -16.38
N TRP A 17 -4.50 -36.25 -15.98
CA TRP A 17 -3.35 -35.80 -15.19
C TRP A 17 -2.43 -34.89 -15.99
N GLU A 18 -2.09 -35.28 -17.23
CA GLU A 18 -1.30 -34.47 -18.16
C GLU A 18 -1.97 -33.09 -18.39
N GLY A 19 -3.30 -33.06 -18.60
CA GLY A 19 -4.04 -31.81 -18.74
C GLY A 19 -4.14 -30.97 -17.45
N ARG A 20 -4.02 -31.58 -16.27
CA ARG A 20 -3.94 -30.85 -14.99
C ARG A 20 -2.55 -30.25 -14.77
N ILE A 21 -1.51 -31.02 -15.06
CA ILE A 21 -0.11 -30.59 -14.97
C ILE A 21 0.13 -29.44 -15.93
N GLN A 22 -0.36 -29.55 -17.16
CA GLN A 22 -0.22 -28.51 -18.19
C GLN A 22 -0.85 -27.19 -17.76
N ARG A 23 -2.10 -27.22 -17.26
CA ARG A 23 -2.76 -26.01 -16.73
C ARG A 23 -2.00 -25.38 -15.58
N HIS A 24 -1.48 -26.19 -14.65
CA HIS A 24 -0.69 -25.67 -13.54
C HIS A 24 0.62 -25.02 -14.00
N GLN A 25 1.27 -25.59 -15.01
CA GLN A 25 2.48 -25.00 -15.60
C GLN A 25 2.19 -23.69 -16.33
N GLU A 26 1.05 -23.58 -17.02
CA GLU A 26 0.60 -22.35 -17.67
C GLU A 26 0.28 -21.24 -16.67
N GLU A 27 -0.40 -21.56 -15.56
CA GLU A 27 -0.64 -20.63 -14.45
C GLU A 27 0.67 -20.12 -13.84
N LEU A 28 1.61 -21.02 -13.54
CA LEU A 28 2.93 -20.64 -13.01
C LEU A 28 3.72 -19.78 -13.99
N LYS A 29 3.64 -20.06 -15.30
CA LYS A 29 4.29 -19.27 -16.35
C LYS A 29 3.66 -17.88 -16.45
N ALA A 30 2.33 -17.78 -16.42
CA ALA A 30 1.62 -16.51 -16.42
C ALA A 30 1.94 -15.66 -15.18
N GLU A 31 2.07 -16.27 -14.00
CA GLU A 31 2.53 -15.56 -12.80
C GLU A 31 3.98 -15.09 -12.90
N ARG A 32 4.89 -15.93 -13.44
CA ARG A 32 6.29 -15.56 -13.65
C ARG A 32 6.43 -14.43 -14.66
N GLU A 33 5.62 -14.43 -15.71
CA GLU A 33 5.60 -13.36 -16.69
C GLU A 33 5.02 -12.08 -16.10
N LYS A 34 3.96 -12.17 -15.28
CA LYS A 34 3.46 -11.04 -14.48
C LYS A 34 4.52 -10.50 -13.51
N ARG A 35 5.32 -11.37 -12.87
CA ARG A 35 6.45 -10.97 -12.01
C ARG A 35 7.61 -10.38 -12.80
N GLY A 36 7.90 -10.91 -13.99
CA GLY A 36 8.97 -10.43 -14.87
C GLY A 36 8.64 -9.14 -15.63
N LYS A 37 7.35 -8.75 -15.66
CA LYS A 37 6.91 -7.45 -16.17
C LYS A 37 7.28 -6.28 -15.26
N LEU A 38 7.59 -6.52 -13.98
CA LEU A 38 8.11 -5.50 -13.08
C LEU A 38 9.59 -5.30 -13.35
N SER A 39 9.96 -4.12 -13.80
CA SER A 39 11.34 -3.69 -13.95
C SER A 39 12.06 -3.69 -12.60
N VAL A 40 13.39 -3.84 -12.64
CA VAL A 40 14.25 -3.74 -11.45
C VAL A 40 14.05 -2.39 -10.74
N GLY A 41 13.78 -1.32 -11.49
CA GLY A 41 13.44 -0.01 -10.95
C GLY A 41 12.10 0.02 -10.20
N GLU A 42 11.06 -0.67 -10.71
CA GLU A 42 9.78 -0.80 -10.01
C GLU A 42 9.91 -1.61 -8.73
N ILE A 43 10.71 -2.68 -8.72
CA ILE A 43 10.98 -3.47 -7.51
C ILE A 43 11.72 -2.63 -6.46
N SER A 44 12.69 -1.81 -6.89
CA SER A 44 13.42 -0.90 -6.01
C SER A 44 12.48 0.11 -5.35
N ASN A 45 11.59 0.74 -6.12
CA ASN A 45 10.59 1.66 -5.61
C ASN A 45 9.60 0.99 -4.64
N VAL A 46 9.22 -0.27 -4.89
CA VAL A 46 8.34 -1.03 -3.99
C VAL A 46 9.01 -1.28 -2.65
N TRP A 47 10.30 -1.65 -2.65
CA TRP A 47 11.04 -1.89 -1.42
C TRP A 47 11.26 -0.59 -0.63
N GLU A 48 11.61 0.50 -1.30
CA GLU A 48 11.77 1.80 -0.66
C GLU A 48 10.46 2.30 -0.03
N ASN A 49 9.34 2.19 -0.77
CA ASN A 49 8.01 2.50 -0.24
C ASN A 49 7.66 1.67 0.99
N ARG A 50 8.07 0.40 1.04
CA ARG A 50 7.83 -0.49 2.18
C ARG A 50 8.63 -0.05 3.41
N ILE A 51 9.88 0.36 3.24
CA ILE A 51 10.70 0.89 4.34
C ILE A 51 10.12 2.20 4.87
N GLN A 52 9.74 3.12 3.98
CA GLN A 52 9.11 4.38 4.37
C GLN A 52 7.80 4.15 5.14
N LEU A 53 6.97 3.20 4.68
CA LEU A 53 5.76 2.83 5.38
C LEU A 53 6.04 2.22 6.76
N SER A 54 7.10 1.42 6.90
CA SER A 54 7.51 0.86 8.19
C SER A 54 7.86 1.97 9.18
N LYS A 55 8.69 2.94 8.74
CA LYS A 55 9.05 4.12 9.55
C LYS A 55 7.83 4.95 9.95
N LEU A 56 6.87 5.12 9.03
CA LEU A 56 5.62 5.81 9.35
C LEU A 56 4.81 5.07 10.41
N ARG A 57 4.71 3.74 10.32
CA ARG A 57 3.97 2.92 11.28
C ARG A 57 4.54 2.99 12.69
N GLU A 58 5.87 3.05 12.82
CA GLU A 58 6.53 3.25 14.12
C GLU A 58 6.20 4.60 14.77
N LYS A 59 5.77 5.57 13.96
CA LYS A 59 5.35 6.91 14.40
C LYS A 59 3.84 7.04 14.62
N VAL A 60 3.09 5.95 14.42
CA VAL A 60 1.67 5.91 14.73
C VAL A 60 1.48 5.42 16.15
N PHE A 61 0.78 6.21 16.95
CA PHE A 61 0.44 5.92 18.33
C PHE A 61 -1.07 5.79 18.46
N ASN A 62 -1.49 4.99 19.44
CA ASN A 62 -2.88 4.95 19.86
C ASN A 62 -3.01 5.73 21.17
N GLU A 63 -3.76 6.82 21.14
CA GLU A 63 -4.02 7.67 22.31
C GLU A 63 -5.53 7.74 22.50
N GLU A 64 -6.03 7.17 23.60
CA GLU A 64 -7.46 7.12 23.93
C GLU A 64 -8.37 6.49 22.84
N GLY A 65 -7.84 5.52 22.09
CA GLY A 65 -8.56 4.91 20.97
C GLY A 65 -8.43 5.67 19.65
N ARG A 66 -7.74 6.82 19.64
CA ARG A 66 -7.43 7.57 18.43
C ARG A 66 -6.09 7.17 17.86
N LEU A 67 -6.05 6.94 16.55
CA LEU A 67 -4.81 6.67 15.83
C LEU A 67 -4.17 7.99 15.41
N ILE A 68 -3.06 8.32 16.04
CA ILE A 68 -2.32 9.58 15.89
C ILE A 68 -1.00 9.32 15.19
N LEU A 69 -0.74 10.01 14.08
CA LEU A 69 0.59 10.06 13.47
C LEU A 69 1.36 11.26 14.04
N ARG A 70 2.44 11.00 14.79
CA ARG A 70 3.27 12.04 15.40
C ARG A 70 4.66 12.07 14.77
N ILE A 71 5.01 13.19 14.14
CA ILE A 71 6.34 13.43 13.57
C ILE A 71 6.83 14.79 14.06
N GLU A 72 7.89 14.80 14.87
CA GLU A 72 8.49 16.02 15.41
C GLU A 72 10.00 16.01 15.22
N LYS A 73 10.58 17.18 14.87
CA LYS A 73 12.03 17.43 14.79
C LYS A 73 12.77 16.49 13.82
N GLU A 74 12.15 16.16 12.70
CA GLU A 74 12.75 15.37 11.62
C GLU A 74 12.62 16.09 10.29
N GLU A 75 13.56 15.93 9.37
CA GLU A 75 13.50 16.58 8.06
C GLU A 75 12.56 15.84 7.09
N TRP A 76 11.26 16.15 7.15
CA TRP A 76 10.25 15.65 6.22
C TRP A 76 9.75 16.79 5.34
N LYS A 77 10.55 17.19 4.34
CA LYS A 77 10.18 18.24 3.38
C LYS A 77 8.92 17.90 2.58
N THR A 78 8.67 16.60 2.38
CA THR A 78 7.52 16.03 1.67
C THR A 78 7.08 14.74 2.36
N LEU A 79 5.76 14.49 2.43
CA LEU A 79 5.22 13.22 2.93
C LEU A 79 5.17 12.18 1.79
N PRO A 80 5.61 10.92 2.02
CA PRO A 80 5.63 9.91 0.97
C PRO A 80 4.22 9.42 0.62
N ALA A 81 3.98 9.10 -0.65
CA ALA A 81 2.68 8.66 -1.14
C ALA A 81 2.17 7.39 -0.44
N CYS A 82 3.06 6.53 0.09
CA CYS A 82 2.68 5.34 0.82
C CYS A 82 1.93 5.62 2.13
N LEU A 83 1.96 6.86 2.64
CA LEU A 83 1.18 7.30 3.80
C LEU A 83 -0.32 7.05 3.57
N VAL A 84 -0.80 7.10 2.32
CA VAL A 84 -2.18 6.76 1.93
C VAL A 84 -2.63 5.36 2.37
N LYS A 85 -1.72 4.47 2.79
CA LYS A 85 -2.09 3.15 3.34
C LYS A 85 -2.55 3.22 4.81
N LEU A 86 -2.47 4.39 5.44
CA LEU A 86 -2.85 4.63 6.83
C LEU A 86 -4.14 5.46 6.93
N GLN A 87 -5.13 5.22 6.06
CA GLN A 87 -6.40 5.97 5.98
C GLN A 87 -7.25 5.96 7.26
N HIS A 88 -6.94 5.06 8.19
CA HIS A 88 -7.61 4.96 9.49
C HIS A 88 -7.06 5.96 10.52
N LEU A 89 -6.02 6.73 10.19
CA LEU A 89 -5.52 7.80 11.05
C LEU A 89 -6.61 8.84 11.30
N GLN A 90 -6.74 9.23 12.55
CA GLN A 90 -7.70 10.24 13.00
C GLN A 90 -7.04 11.56 13.33
N GLU A 91 -5.73 11.56 13.55
CA GLU A 91 -5.00 12.77 13.88
C GLU A 91 -3.59 12.78 13.29
N TRP A 92 -3.22 13.90 12.69
CA TRP A 92 -1.88 14.18 12.20
C TRP A 92 -1.26 15.29 13.03
N GLN A 93 -0.18 14.97 13.75
CA GLN A 93 0.66 15.91 14.50
C GLN A 93 2.04 15.93 13.85
N ILE A 94 2.23 16.80 12.85
CA ILE A 94 3.46 16.89 12.07
C ILE A 94 4.00 18.30 12.22
N HIS A 95 4.88 18.52 13.20
CA HIS A 95 5.39 19.85 13.52
C HIS A 95 6.92 19.90 13.52
N ARG A 96 7.49 21.04 13.12
CA ARG A 96 8.96 21.24 13.04
C ARG A 96 9.64 20.24 12.10
N THR A 97 9.05 19.98 10.93
CA THR A 97 9.61 19.04 9.95
C THR A 97 10.12 19.67 8.65
N GLY A 98 9.87 20.97 8.47
CA GLY A 98 10.22 21.67 7.23
C GLY A 98 9.32 21.29 6.05
N LEU A 99 8.15 20.69 6.32
CA LEU A 99 7.16 20.35 5.29
C LEU A 99 6.79 21.59 4.48
N THR A 100 6.89 21.52 3.15
CA THR A 100 6.67 22.67 2.26
C THR A 100 5.31 22.66 1.57
N VAL A 101 4.76 21.46 1.38
CA VAL A 101 3.52 21.21 0.64
C VAL A 101 2.72 20.15 1.38
N ILE A 102 1.42 20.39 1.54
CA ILE A 102 0.49 19.35 1.99
C ILE A 102 0.16 18.45 0.80
N PRO A 103 0.30 17.13 0.91
CA PRO A 103 0.04 16.22 -0.20
C PRO A 103 -1.44 16.24 -0.61
N THR A 104 -1.70 16.15 -1.91
CA THR A 104 -3.08 16.12 -2.46
C THR A 104 -3.87 14.89 -2.02
N PHE A 105 -3.18 13.79 -1.68
CA PHE A 105 -3.83 12.59 -1.14
C PHE A 105 -4.39 12.75 0.29
N ILE A 106 -4.31 13.95 0.88
CA ILE A 106 -4.93 14.27 2.18
C ILE A 106 -6.44 14.00 2.18
N SER A 107 -7.12 14.17 1.04
CA SER A 107 -8.54 13.86 0.88
C SER A 107 -8.88 12.38 1.10
N ASN A 108 -7.91 11.47 0.96
CA ASN A 108 -8.14 10.04 1.24
C ASN A 108 -8.26 9.73 2.73
N PHE A 109 -7.94 10.67 3.62
CA PHE A 109 -8.02 10.49 5.08
C PHE A 109 -9.39 10.93 5.59
N THR A 110 -10.43 10.20 5.18
CA THR A 110 -11.84 10.51 5.52
C THR A 110 -12.16 10.43 7.02
N ASN A 111 -11.30 9.77 7.81
CA ASN A 111 -11.44 9.68 9.27
C ASN A 111 -10.63 10.74 10.03
N LEU A 112 -9.91 11.63 9.33
CA LEU A 112 -9.05 12.63 9.96
C LEU A 112 -9.89 13.71 10.63
N LEU A 113 -9.73 13.83 11.95
CA LEU A 113 -10.43 14.80 12.80
C LEU A 113 -9.55 16.01 13.12
N VAL A 114 -8.24 15.79 13.26
CA VAL A 114 -7.28 16.82 13.67
C VAL A 114 -6.08 16.81 12.73
N LEU A 115 -5.74 17.99 12.21
CA LEU A 115 -4.58 18.21 11.35
C LEU A 115 -3.73 19.36 11.91
N ASP A 116 -2.71 19.03 12.70
CA ASP A 116 -1.70 19.98 13.16
C ASP A 116 -0.44 19.87 12.30
N LEU A 117 -0.23 20.89 11.48
CA LEU A 117 0.98 21.06 10.64
C LEU A 117 1.80 22.29 11.06
N SER A 118 1.68 22.72 12.32
CA SER A 118 2.31 23.93 12.83
C SER A 118 3.85 23.86 12.76
N ARG A 119 4.50 25.03 12.70
CA ARG A 119 5.97 25.14 12.66
C ARG A 119 6.62 24.37 11.49
N ASN A 120 5.95 24.35 10.33
CA ASN A 120 6.51 23.91 9.05
C ASN A 120 6.69 25.10 8.09
N ALA A 121 7.12 24.83 6.86
CA ALA A 121 7.33 25.83 5.80
C ALA A 121 6.25 25.74 4.72
N ILE A 122 5.01 25.41 5.10
CA ILE A 122 3.91 25.20 4.17
C ILE A 122 3.56 26.54 3.53
N THR A 123 3.64 26.60 2.20
CA THR A 123 3.35 27.82 1.43
C THR A 123 1.99 27.81 0.76
N LYS A 124 1.39 26.63 0.60
CA LYS A 124 0.12 26.43 -0.12
C LYS A 124 -0.72 25.37 0.59
N ILE A 125 -2.02 25.65 0.65
CA ILE A 125 -3.02 24.69 1.08
C ILE A 125 -3.65 24.12 -0.21
N PRO A 126 -3.58 22.79 -0.45
CA PRO A 126 -4.22 22.16 -1.60
C PRO A 126 -5.75 22.30 -1.55
N ARG A 127 -6.40 22.39 -2.70
CA ARG A 127 -7.87 22.46 -2.80
C ARG A 127 -8.56 21.20 -2.28
N GLU A 128 -7.83 20.08 -2.32
CA GLU A 128 -8.28 18.77 -1.87
C GLU A 128 -8.59 18.73 -0.36
N ILE A 129 -8.14 19.72 0.42
CA ILE A 129 -8.59 19.91 1.81
C ILE A 129 -10.03 20.42 1.80
N GLY A 130 -10.95 19.59 2.30
CA GLY A 130 -12.38 19.90 2.36
C GLY A 130 -13.20 19.34 1.19
N GLU A 131 -12.58 18.62 0.26
CA GLU A 131 -13.25 17.94 -0.87
C GLU A 131 -13.70 16.50 -0.54
N SER A 132 -13.98 16.20 0.74
CA SER A 132 -14.35 14.87 1.24
C SER A 132 -15.78 14.44 0.90
#